data_AF-A0A251VGP1-F1
#
_entry.id   AF-A0A251VGP1-F1
#
_cell.length_a   1.000
_cell.length_b   1.000
_cell.length_c   1.000
_cell.angle_alpha   90.00
_cell.angle_beta   90.00
_cell.angle_gamma   90.00
#
_symmetry.space_group_name_H-M   'P 1'
#
loop_
_entity.id
_entity.type
_entity.pdbx_description
1 polymer ?
#
loop_
_entity_poly.entity_id
_entity_poly.type
_entity_poly.pdbx_seq_one_letter_code
_entity_poly.pdbx_strand_id
1 'polypeptide(L)'
;MKLFPYKIVNKDGKPYIQLSLKVGETKVFSLEEISALILTKMKETAEAFLEKKIKDAVVTVPAYFNDAQRQATKDAGVIAG
;
A
#
# COMPACT_ATOMS: atom_id res chain seq x y z
N MET A 1 -14.85 19.46 4.50
CA MET A 1 -15.56 18.22 4.13
C MET A 1 -14.68 17.02 4.46
N LYS A 2 -15.19 16.01 5.18
CA LYS A 2 -14.51 14.71 5.31
C LYS A 2 -15.01 13.81 4.17
N LEU A 3 -14.12 13.50 3.23
CA LEU A 3 -14.46 12.77 1.99
C LEU A 3 -14.36 11.25 2.13
N PHE A 4 -13.63 10.76 3.14
CA PHE A 4 -13.34 9.34 3.28
C PHE A 4 -14.16 8.71 4.43
N PRO A 5 -14.64 7.47 4.24
CA PRO A 5 -15.39 6.75 5.28
C PRO A 5 -14.49 6.16 6.37
N TYR A 6 -13.18 6.11 6.15
CA TYR A 6 -12.19 5.59 7.10
C TYR A 6 -11.46 6.71 7.85
N LYS A 7 -10.91 6.37 9.02
CA LYS A 7 -10.22 7.32 9.88
C LYS A 7 -8.78 7.49 9.43
N ILE A 8 -8.38 8.75 9.20
CA ILE A 8 -6.99 9.14 8.96
C ILE A 8 -6.43 9.68 10.28
N VAL A 9 -5.27 9.19 10.68
CA VAL A 9 -4.53 9.64 11.87
C VAL A 9 -3.17 10.19 11.46
N ASN A 10 -2.68 11.20 12.16
CA ASN A 10 -1.33 11.70 11.98
C ASN A 10 -0.40 10.92 12.91
N LYS A 11 0.70 10.39 12.36
CA LYS A 11 1.79 9.79 13.11
C LYS A 11 3.09 10.44 12.62
N ASP A 12 3.77 11.16 13.51
CA ASP A 12 5.05 11.82 13.23
C ASP A 12 5.02 12.74 11.99
N GLY A 13 3.90 13.46 11.79
CA GLY A 13 3.72 14.37 10.65
C GLY A 13 3.24 13.70 9.37
N LYS A 14 3.09 12.36 9.36
CA LYS A 14 2.64 11.59 8.19
C LYS A 14 1.21 11.06 8.38
N PRO A 15 0.41 10.99 7.30
CA PRO A 15 -0.92 10.41 7.36
C PRO A 15 -0.85 8.87 7.39
N TYR A 16 -1.62 8.27 8.29
CA TYR A 16 -1.84 6.84 8.41
C TYR A 16 -3.34 6.55 8.40
N ILE A 17 -3.73 5.35 7.98
CA ILE A 17 -5.12 4.89 8.00
C ILE A 17 -5.34 4.02 9.22
N GLN A 18 -6.29 4.40 10.06
CA GLN A 18 -6.72 3.60 11.22
C GLN A 18 -7.96 2.79 10.84
N LEU A 19 -7.85 1.46 10.93
CA LEU A 19 -8.93 0.51 10.65
C LEU A 19 -9.23 -0.35 11.88
N SER A 20 -10.51 -0.64 12.10
CA SER A 20 -10.97 -1.64 13.07
C SER A 20 -11.17 -2.97 12.35
N LEU A 21 -10.26 -3.93 12.54
CA LEU A 21 -10.27 -5.19 11.78
C LEU A 21 -11.16 -6.26 12.43
N LYS A 22 -11.20 -6.28 13.76
CA LYS A 22 -12.03 -7.17 14.58
C LYS A 22 -12.57 -6.38 15.76
N VAL A 23 -13.58 -6.91 16.45
CA VAL A 23 -14.11 -6.29 17.67
C VAL A 23 -12.97 -6.10 18.67
N GLY A 24 -12.62 -4.84 18.95
CA GLY A 24 -11.53 -4.47 19.87
C GLY A 24 -10.13 -4.35 19.24
N GLU A 25 -9.92 -4.72 17.98
CA GLU A 25 -8.60 -4.62 17.33
C GLU A 25 -8.55 -3.44 16.35
N THR A 26 -7.84 -2.39 16.76
CA THR A 26 -7.51 -1.25 15.91
C THR A 26 -6.09 -1.41 15.38
N LYS A 27 -5.92 -1.36 14.06
CA LYS A 27 -4.60 -1.25 13.42
C LYS A 27 -4.45 0.07 12.71
N VAL A 28 -3.22 0.56 12.69
CA VAL A 28 -2.82 1.78 12.01
C VAL A 28 -1.82 1.38 10.93
N PHE A 29 -2.18 1.66 9.68
CA PHE A 29 -1.40 1.31 8.50
C PHE A 29 -0.85 2.58 7.85
N SER A 30 0.40 2.52 7.43
CA SER A 30 0.98 3.49 6.50
C SER A 30 0.31 3.36 5.13
N LEU A 31 0.47 4.39 4.30
CA LEU A 31 -0.08 4.35 2.94
C LEU A 31 0.65 3.31 2.09
N GLU A 32 1.96 3.17 2.32
CA GLU A 32 2.85 2.22 1.68
C GLU A 32 2.45 0.77 2.01
N GLU A 33 2.10 0.46 3.26
CA GLU A 33 1.59 -0.87 3.64
C GLU A 33 0.26 -1.21 2.96
N ILE A 34 -0.66 -0.25 2.85
CA ILE A 34 -1.94 -0.47 2.15
C ILE A 34 -1.69 -0.70 0.65
N SER A 35 -0.82 0.10 0.02
CA SER A 35 -0.42 -0.11 -1.36
C SER A 35 0.28 -1.46 -1.56
N ALA A 36 1.10 -1.89 -0.60
CA ALA A 36 1.76 -3.19 -0.65
C ALA A 36 0.75 -4.34 -0.64
N LEU A 37 -0.32 -4.28 0.16
CA LEU A 37 -1.39 -5.29 0.13
C LEU A 37 -2.03 -5.42 -1.25
N ILE A 38 -2.23 -4.31 -1.96
CA ILE A 38 -2.76 -4.31 -3.34
C ILE A 38 -1.74 -4.96 -4.29
N LEU A 39 -0.46 -4.57 -4.19
CA LEU A 39 0.60 -5.13 -5.03
C LEU A 39 0.82 -6.62 -4.78
N THR A 40 0.77 -7.09 -3.53
CA THR A 40 0.79 -8.51 -3.18
C THR A 40 -0.36 -9.24 -3.83
N LYS A 41 -1.58 -8.67 -3.83
CA LYS A 41 -2.71 -9.30 -4.52
C LYS A 41 -2.49 -9.42 -6.03
N MET A 42 -1.95 -8.38 -6.66
CA MET A 42 -1.63 -8.41 -8.10
C MET A 42 -0.53 -9.43 -8.41
N LYS A 43 0.49 -9.53 -7.56
CA LYS A 43 1.54 -10.55 -7.64
C LYS A 43 0.95 -11.95 -7.53
N GLU A 44 0.13 -12.24 -6.52
CA GLU A 44 -0.54 -13.54 -6.36
C GLU A 44 -1.36 -13.93 -7.60
N THR A 45 -2.09 -12.97 -8.19
CA THR A 45 -2.84 -13.20 -9.42
C THR A 45 -1.92 -13.58 -10.58
N ALA A 46 -0.80 -12.88 -10.74
CA ALA A 46 0.16 -13.17 -11.79
C ALA A 46 0.92 -14.49 -11.55
N GLU A 47 1.28 -14.80 -10.30
CA GLU A 47 1.91 -16.07 -9.93
C GLU A 47 0.98 -17.26 -10.15
N ALA A 48 -0.31 -17.11 -9.82
CA ALA A 48 -1.31 -18.14 -10.06
C ALA A 48 -1.54 -18.39 -11.56
N PHE A 49 -1.48 -17.34 -12.39
CA PHE A 49 -1.61 -17.46 -13.84
C PHE A 49 -0.37 -18.08 -14.51
N LEU A 50 0.83 -17.73 -14.04
CA LEU A 50 2.10 -18.18 -14.63
C LEU A 50 2.68 -19.45 -13.96
N GLU A 51 2.03 -19.92 -12.89
CA GLU A 51 2.46 -21.06 -12.07
C GLU A 51 3.91 -20.99 -11.59
N LYS A 52 4.41 -19.76 -11.35
CA LYS A 52 5.78 -19.51 -10.91
C LYS A 52 5.87 -18.30 -10.00
N LYS A 53 6.95 -18.24 -9.22
CA LYS A 53 7.26 -17.09 -8.37
C LYS A 53 7.74 -15.90 -9.19
N ILE A 54 7.23 -14.72 -8.85
CA ILE A 54 7.60 -13.44 -9.46
C ILE A 54 8.40 -12.64 -8.43
N LYS A 55 9.53 -12.09 -8.87
CA LYS A 55 10.43 -11.29 -8.01
C LYS A 55 10.59 -9.86 -8.51
N ASP A 56 10.59 -9.67 -9.82
CA ASP A 56 10.83 -8.38 -10.46
C ASP A 56 9.54 -7.82 -11.05
N ALA A 57 9.34 -6.51 -10.87
CA ALA A 57 8.16 -5.81 -11.36
C ALA A 57 8.48 -4.37 -11.77
N VAL A 58 7.69 -3.87 -12.71
CA VAL A 58 7.63 -2.43 -13.05
C VAL A 58 6.30 -1.91 -12.54
N VAL A 59 6.33 -0.92 -11.65
CA VAL A 59 5.14 -0.28 -11.08
C VAL A 59 5.01 1.13 -11.65
N THR A 60 3.84 1.47 -12.18
CA THR A 60 3.58 2.78 -12.77
C THR A 60 3.22 3.82 -11.69
N VAL A 61 3.54 5.09 -11.95
CA VAL A 61 3.14 6.23 -11.13
C VAL A 61 2.70 7.40 -12.02
N PRO A 62 1.84 8.31 -11.53
CA PRO A 62 1.50 9.53 -12.26
C PRO A 62 2.72 10.41 -12.56
N ALA A 63 2.72 11.10 -13.70
CA ALA A 63 3.83 11.97 -14.12
C ALA A 63 4.10 13.11 -13.12
N TYR A 64 3.06 13.60 -12.43
CA TYR A 64 3.14 14.69 -11.46
C TYR A 64 3.57 14.26 -10.04
N PHE A 65 3.84 12.96 -9.80
CA PHE A 65 4.36 12.53 -8.50
C PHE A 65 5.74 13.14 -8.25
N ASN A 66 5.90 13.70 -7.05
CA ASN A 66 7.19 14.13 -6.56
C ASN A 66 8.05 12.92 -6.11
N ASP A 67 9.31 13.17 -5.78
CA ASP A 67 10.26 12.12 -5.43
C ASP A 67 9.83 11.31 -4.20
N ALA A 68 9.24 11.96 -3.19
CA ALA A 68 8.77 11.29 -1.99
C ALA A 68 7.62 10.31 -2.30
N GLN A 69 6.68 10.69 -3.17
CA GLN A 69 5.58 9.82 -3.58
C GLN A 69 6.05 8.66 -4.48
N ARG A 70 7.06 8.92 -5.33
CA ARG A 70 7.73 7.86 -6.13
C ARG A 70 8.42 6.86 -5.23
N GLN A 71 9.17 7.34 -4.23
CA GLN A 71 9.85 6.49 -3.26
C GLN A 71 8.86 5.67 -2.44
N ALA A 72 7.78 6.28 -1.93
CA ALA A 72 6.73 5.57 -1.20
C ALA A 72 6.08 4.44 -2.03
N THR A 73 5.89 4.67 -3.33
CA THR A 73 5.35 3.63 -4.24
C THR A 73 6.36 2.49 -4.44
N LYS A 74 7.66 2.83 -4.54
CA LYS A 74 8.74 1.83 -4.61
C LYS A 74 8.85 1.04 -3.31
N ASP A 75 8.74 1.69 -2.16
CA ASP A 75 8.77 1.06 -0.84
C ASP A 75 7.59 0.10 -0.67
N ALA A 76 6.39 0.47 -1.13
CA ALA A 76 5.24 -0.43 -1.19
C ALA A 76 5.54 -1.69 -2.02
N GLY A 77 6.25 -1.54 -3.15
CA GLY A 77 6.72 -2.67 -3.96
C GLY A 77 7.71 -3.57 -3.22
N VAL A 78 8.65 -2.99 -2.46
CA VAL A 78 9.60 -3.75 -1.63
C VAL A 78 8.88 -4.51 -0.51
N ILE A 79 7.88 -3.89 0.13
CA ILE A 79 7.07 -4.54 1.18
C ILE A 79 6.25 -5.70 0.60
N ALA A 80 5.73 -5.57 -0.62
CA ALA A 80 4.98 -6.62 -1.30
C ALA A 80 5.86 -7.82 -1.71
N GLY A 81 7.17 -7.60 -1.87
CA GLY A 81 8.21 -8.58 -2.20
C GLY A 81 8.14 -9.15 -3.60
#